data_AF-A0A2D4L557-F1
#
_entry.id   AF-A0A2D4L557-F1
#
_cell.length_a   1.000
_cell.length_b   1.000
_cell.length_c   1.000
_cell.angle_alpha   90.00
_cell.angle_beta   90.00
_cell.angle_gamma   90.00
#
_symmetry.space_group_name_H-M   'P 1'
#
loop_
_entity.id
_entity.type
_entity.pdbx_description
1 polymer ?
#
loop_
_entity_poly.entity_id
_entity_poly.type
_entity_poly.pdbx_seq_one_letter_code
_entity_poly.pdbx_strand_id
1 'polypeptide(L)'
;MTVYNYYVYPDKTRPRVSQMLILPPFQGEGHGARLLETVHRYYMSSPTVLDITAEDPSESYVKLRDFVLVKLCQDLPCFSPENLKQGFSQDMVIEAQQKLKVNKQHTRRVYEILRLHATDMSNAEQSRSYRLDVKRRLMGPYKKKQREIAKMRRCLRPEELTNQLNQIDINLQHKQLEETYQQLISDYRRVLERLAQI
;
A
#
# COMPACT_ATOMS: atom_id res chain seq x y z
N MET A 1 2.48 21.24 5.68
CA MET A 1 2.98 20.08 4.92
C MET A 1 3.74 20.59 3.72
N THR A 2 4.92 20.05 3.43
CA THR A 2 5.74 20.39 2.27
C THR A 2 5.65 19.27 1.23
N VAL A 3 5.51 19.65 -0.03
CA VAL A 3 5.40 18.73 -1.16
C VAL A 3 6.32 19.21 -2.27
N TYR A 4 7.21 18.32 -2.73
CA TYR A 4 8.12 18.62 -3.83
C TYR A 4 7.55 18.05 -5.13
N ASN A 5 7.39 18.88 -6.16
CA ASN A 5 6.91 18.45 -7.46
C ASN A 5 8.06 17.87 -8.29
N TYR A 6 8.31 16.57 -8.18
CA TYR A 6 9.33 15.90 -8.99
C TYR A 6 8.93 15.91 -10.46
N TYR A 7 9.83 16.37 -11.33
CA TYR A 7 9.66 16.26 -12.77
C TYR A 7 9.71 14.79 -13.20
N VAL A 8 8.76 14.40 -14.03
CA VAL A 8 8.70 13.09 -14.68
C VAL A 8 8.69 13.35 -16.17
N TYR A 9 9.80 12.98 -16.82
CA TYR A 9 9.94 13.11 -18.27
C TYR A 9 8.77 12.43 -19.01
N PRO A 10 8.24 13.04 -20.10
CA PRO A 10 8.70 14.28 -20.73
C PRO A 10 8.03 15.57 -20.22
N ASP A 11 6.85 15.50 -19.61
CA ASP A 11 6.00 16.67 -19.39
C ASP A 11 5.13 16.57 -18.13
N LYS A 12 5.43 15.61 -17.25
CA LYS A 12 4.60 15.32 -16.08
C LYS A 12 5.30 15.65 -14.77
N THR A 13 4.52 15.63 -13.70
CA THR A 13 5.04 15.74 -12.34
C THR A 13 4.52 14.62 -11.44
N ARG A 14 5.32 14.30 -10.43
CA ARG A 14 4.98 13.39 -9.34
C ARG A 14 5.22 14.12 -8.01
N PRO A 15 4.19 14.75 -7.44
CA PRO A 15 4.29 15.35 -6.12
C PRO A 15 4.75 14.31 -5.09
N ARG A 16 5.78 14.65 -4.32
CA ARG A 16 6.33 13.84 -3.23
C ARG A 16 6.17 14.61 -1.93
N VAL A 17 5.29 14.11 -1.06
CA VAL A 17 5.14 14.62 0.31
C VAL A 17 6.47 14.38 1.03
N SER A 18 7.09 15.46 1.49
CA SER A 18 8.38 15.40 2.19
C SER A 18 8.14 15.52 3.69
N GLN A 19 7.58 16.64 4.16
CA GLN A 19 7.36 16.86 5.60
C GLN A 19 5.87 17.11 5.89
N MET A 20 5.32 16.38 6.84
CA MET A 20 3.96 16.60 7.35
C MET A 20 4.02 16.69 8.86
N LEU A 21 3.53 17.80 9.42
CA LEU A 21 3.47 18.04 10.85
C LEU A 21 2.10 18.60 11.21
N ILE A 22 1.51 18.02 12.25
CA ILE A 22 0.40 18.60 13.00
C ILE A 22 0.96 18.88 14.39
N LEU A 23 0.84 20.12 14.86
CA LEU A 23 1.40 20.49 16.16
C LEU A 23 0.75 19.63 17.26
N PRO A 24 1.50 19.24 18.32
CA PRO A 24 1.01 18.32 19.34
C PRO A 24 -0.38 18.62 19.92
N PRO A 25 -0.74 19.90 20.21
CA PRO A 25 -2.06 20.22 20.75
C PRO A 25 -3.23 19.92 19.81
N PHE A 26 -2.98 19.73 18.50
CA PHE A 26 -4.01 19.50 17.47
C PHE A 26 -3.96 18.07 16.91
N GLN A 27 -3.21 17.16 17.54
CA GLN A 27 -3.15 15.77 17.10
C GLN A 27 -4.39 14.99 17.58
N GLY A 28 -4.82 13.99 16.81
CA GLY A 28 -5.99 13.16 17.14
C GLY A 28 -7.35 13.73 16.70
N GLU A 29 -7.42 15.01 16.35
CA GLU A 29 -8.67 15.71 15.98
C GLU A 29 -9.00 15.66 14.46
N GLY A 30 -8.34 14.79 13.70
CA GLY A 30 -8.61 14.61 12.26
C GLY A 30 -7.97 15.64 11.33
N HIS A 31 -7.26 16.66 11.83
CA HIS A 31 -6.59 17.67 11.00
C HIS A 31 -5.61 17.08 9.99
N GLY A 32 -4.84 16.04 10.37
CA GLY A 32 -3.94 15.36 9.45
C GLY A 32 -4.68 14.73 8.27
N ALA A 33 -5.83 14.10 8.52
CA ALA A 33 -6.61 13.46 7.47
C ALA A 33 -7.18 14.51 6.52
N ARG A 34 -7.73 15.59 7.08
CA ARG A 34 -8.25 16.72 6.29
C ARG A 34 -7.15 17.37 5.44
N LEU A 35 -5.96 17.58 6.00
CA LEU A 35 -4.83 18.18 5.28
C LEU A 35 -4.39 17.31 4.10
N LEU A 36 -4.23 16.00 4.31
CA LEU A 36 -3.82 15.09 3.25
C LEU A 36 -4.92 14.95 2.18
N GLU A 37 -6.18 14.87 2.59
CA GLU A 37 -7.33 14.84 1.69
C GLU A 37 -7.39 16.10 0.81
N THR A 38 -7.20 17.29 1.40
CA THR A 38 -7.16 18.56 0.67
C THR A 38 -6.03 18.58 -0.36
N VAL A 39 -4.84 18.07 -0.02
CA VAL A 39 -3.73 18.02 -0.98
C VAL A 39 -3.98 17.02 -2.11
N HIS A 40 -4.60 15.88 -1.84
CA HIS A 40 -5.07 14.99 -2.90
C HIS A 40 -6.04 15.73 -3.82
N ARG A 41 -7.09 16.38 -3.28
CA ARG A 41 -8.06 17.16 -4.06
C ARG A 41 -7.41 18.28 -4.88
N TYR A 42 -6.40 18.96 -4.34
CA TYR A 42 -5.65 20.00 -5.04
C TYR A 42 -4.95 19.45 -6.30
N TYR A 43 -4.30 18.29 -6.21
CA TYR A 43 -3.61 17.70 -7.35
C TYR A 43 -4.53 16.93 -8.30
N MET A 44 -5.73 16.53 -7.86
CA MET A 44 -6.72 15.88 -8.73
C MET A 44 -7.10 16.75 -9.93
N SER A 45 -7.16 18.08 -9.76
CA SER A 45 -7.48 19.01 -10.85
C SER A 45 -6.36 19.17 -11.88
N SER A 46 -5.14 18.69 -11.59
CA SER A 46 -3.99 18.87 -12.46
C SER A 46 -3.81 17.67 -13.42
N PRO A 47 -3.89 17.87 -14.75
CA PRO A 47 -3.68 16.79 -15.71
C PRO A 47 -2.20 16.38 -15.83
N THR A 48 -1.27 17.27 -15.48
CA THR A 48 0.19 17.00 -15.55
C THR A 48 0.67 16.16 -14.37
N VAL A 49 -0.13 16.00 -13.33
CA VAL A 49 0.20 15.17 -12.17
C VAL A 49 -0.17 13.72 -12.42
N LEU A 50 0.82 12.83 -12.29
CA LEU A 50 0.65 11.38 -12.39
C LEU A 50 0.02 10.79 -11.13
N ASP A 51 0.72 10.91 -10.02
CA ASP A 51 0.35 10.34 -8.74
C ASP A 51 1.12 11.03 -7.61
N ILE A 52 0.62 10.89 -6.38
CA ILE A 52 1.24 11.44 -5.18
C ILE A 52 2.03 10.34 -4.45
N THR A 53 3.26 10.67 -4.09
CA THR A 53 4.18 9.80 -3.34
C THR A 53 4.61 10.44 -2.02
N ALA A 54 5.34 9.69 -1.20
CA ALA A 54 5.99 10.21 -0.01
C ALA A 54 7.48 9.85 -0.06
N GLU A 55 8.32 10.68 0.55
CA GLU A 55 9.77 10.52 0.56
C GLU A 55 10.23 9.35 1.41
N ASP A 56 9.98 9.41 2.71
CA ASP A 56 10.23 8.33 3.67
C ASP A 56 9.07 8.27 4.68
N PRO A 57 7.95 7.61 4.32
CA PRO A 57 6.73 7.68 5.10
C PRO A 57 6.87 6.93 6.43
N SER A 58 6.69 7.63 7.54
CA SER A 58 6.58 7.02 8.87
C SER A 58 5.35 6.09 8.96
N GLU A 59 5.36 5.19 9.95
CA GLU A 59 4.22 4.29 10.19
C GLU A 59 2.91 5.06 10.45
N SER A 60 2.98 6.17 11.20
CA SER A 60 1.83 7.04 11.45
C SER A 60 1.29 7.67 10.17
N TYR A 61 2.18 8.12 9.28
CA TYR A 61 1.79 8.65 7.97
C TYR A 61 1.17 7.57 7.08
N VAL A 62 1.72 6.34 7.07
CA VAL A 62 1.15 5.22 6.31
C VAL A 62 -0.29 4.94 6.77
N LYS A 63 -0.53 4.86 8.09
CA LYS A 63 -1.88 4.65 8.66
C LYS A 63 -2.84 5.77 8.27
N LEU A 64 -2.38 7.02 8.34
CA LEU A 64 -3.15 8.19 7.94
C LEU A 64 -3.50 8.16 6.45
N ARG A 65 -2.51 7.89 5.60
CA ARG A 65 -2.67 7.79 4.15
C ARG A 65 -3.64 6.69 3.79
N ASP A 66 -3.48 5.49 4.35
CA ASP A 66 -4.35 4.36 4.05
C ASP A 66 -5.82 4.71 4.38
N PHE A 67 -6.07 5.34 5.53
CA PHE A 67 -7.40 5.84 5.88
C PHE A 67 -7.95 6.86 4.86
N VAL A 68 -7.18 7.91 4.53
CA VAL A 68 -7.63 8.94 3.58
C VAL A 68 -7.87 8.36 2.19
N LEU A 69 -7.00 7.47 1.72
CA LEU A 69 -7.13 6.88 0.39
C LEU A 69 -8.29 5.87 0.32
N VAL A 70 -8.53 5.08 1.35
CA VAL A 70 -9.70 4.20 1.39
C VAL A 70 -10.98 5.03 1.40
N LYS A 71 -11.05 6.09 2.20
CA LYS A 71 -12.17 7.04 2.21
C LYS A 71 -12.45 7.63 0.83
N LEU A 72 -11.41 7.98 0.07
CA LEU A 72 -11.57 8.56 -1.27
C LEU A 72 -11.91 7.51 -2.35
N CYS A 73 -11.38 6.30 -2.23
CA CYS A 73 -11.54 5.26 -3.25
C CYS A 73 -12.79 4.39 -3.08
N GLN A 74 -13.38 4.31 -1.88
CA GLN A 74 -14.51 3.41 -1.60
C GLN A 74 -15.73 3.65 -2.50
N ASP A 75 -15.92 4.88 -2.97
CA ASP A 75 -17.05 5.26 -3.83
C ASP A 75 -16.78 5.05 -5.33
N LEU A 76 -15.58 4.60 -5.70
CA LEU A 76 -15.24 4.35 -7.10
C LEU A 76 -15.82 2.99 -7.57
N PRO A 77 -16.43 2.92 -8.77
CA PRO A 77 -17.01 1.69 -9.31
C PRO A 77 -16.05 0.49 -9.38
N CYS A 78 -14.77 0.71 -9.70
CA CYS A 78 -13.78 -0.38 -9.71
C CYS A 78 -13.56 -1.04 -8.34
N PHE A 79 -13.95 -0.39 -7.24
CA PHE A 79 -13.88 -0.91 -5.89
C PHE A 79 -15.23 -1.41 -5.35
N SER A 80 -16.22 -1.68 -6.22
CA SER A 80 -17.47 -2.31 -5.79
C SER A 80 -17.21 -3.69 -5.14
N PRO A 81 -18.08 -4.16 -4.22
CA PRO A 81 -17.93 -5.46 -3.56
C PRO A 81 -17.74 -6.64 -4.52
N GLU A 82 -18.39 -6.61 -5.68
CA GLU A 82 -18.30 -7.63 -6.73
C GLU A 82 -16.90 -7.62 -7.36
N ASN A 83 -16.40 -6.44 -7.73
CA ASN A 83 -15.08 -6.26 -8.34
C ASN A 83 -13.96 -6.59 -7.34
N LEU A 84 -14.12 -6.18 -6.07
CA LEU A 84 -13.19 -6.54 -5.00
C LEU A 84 -13.02 -8.05 -4.90
N LYS A 85 -14.13 -8.80 -4.95
CA LYS A 85 -14.14 -10.28 -4.83
C LYS A 85 -13.40 -10.98 -5.97
N GLN A 86 -13.40 -10.42 -7.17
CA GLN A 86 -12.72 -10.97 -8.35
C GLN A 86 -11.19 -10.87 -8.29
N GLY A 87 -10.64 -9.94 -7.50
CA GLY A 87 -9.19 -9.79 -7.37
C GLY A 87 -8.72 -8.35 -7.59
N PHE A 88 -7.41 -8.14 -7.41
CA PHE A 88 -6.80 -6.85 -7.74
C PHE A 88 -6.68 -6.70 -9.26
N SER A 89 -7.35 -5.71 -9.85
CA SER A 89 -7.37 -5.48 -11.29
C SER A 89 -6.54 -4.27 -11.72
N GLN A 90 -6.21 -4.21 -13.02
CA GLN A 90 -5.54 -3.04 -13.59
C GLN A 90 -6.48 -1.83 -13.69
N ASP A 91 -7.80 -2.07 -13.81
CA ASP A 91 -8.81 -1.01 -13.84
C ASP A 91 -8.86 -0.23 -12.53
N MET A 92 -8.70 -0.92 -11.38
CA MET A 92 -8.54 -0.25 -10.08
C MET A 92 -7.35 0.71 -10.05
N VAL A 93 -6.24 0.33 -10.69
CA VAL A 93 -5.04 1.18 -10.77
C VAL A 93 -5.29 2.38 -11.66
N ILE A 94 -5.88 2.16 -12.83
CA ILE A 94 -6.15 3.21 -13.81
C ILE A 94 -7.14 4.22 -13.22
N GLU A 95 -8.26 3.76 -12.68
CA GLU A 95 -9.29 4.65 -12.15
C GLU A 95 -8.80 5.43 -10.92
N ALA A 96 -8.14 4.77 -9.97
CA ALA A 96 -7.58 5.44 -8.79
C ALA A 96 -6.47 6.44 -9.15
N GLN A 97 -5.64 6.14 -10.15
CA GLN A 97 -4.61 7.08 -10.63
C GLN A 97 -5.25 8.27 -11.34
N GLN A 98 -6.15 8.03 -12.28
CA GLN A 98 -6.76 9.09 -13.09
C GLN A 98 -7.62 10.04 -12.26
N LYS A 99 -8.50 9.48 -11.42
CA LYS A 99 -9.45 10.27 -10.63
C LYS A 99 -8.85 10.84 -9.35
N LEU A 100 -7.97 10.10 -8.68
CA LEU A 100 -7.54 10.41 -7.31
C LEU A 100 -6.02 10.61 -7.15
N LYS A 101 -5.25 10.47 -8.24
CA LYS A 101 -3.78 10.57 -8.26
C LYS A 101 -3.10 9.58 -7.31
N VAL A 102 -3.68 8.39 -7.18
CA VAL A 102 -3.17 7.32 -6.32
C VAL A 102 -2.23 6.40 -7.11
N ASN A 103 -1.05 6.13 -6.57
CA ASN A 103 -0.10 5.24 -7.21
C ASN A 103 -0.49 3.76 -7.05
N LYS A 104 0.04 2.89 -7.92
CA LYS A 104 -0.24 1.44 -7.92
C LYS A 104 -0.03 0.74 -6.57
N GLN A 105 1.01 1.11 -5.82
CA GLN A 105 1.30 0.47 -4.53
C GLN A 105 0.25 0.84 -3.48
N HIS A 106 -0.17 2.10 -3.46
CA HIS A 106 -1.23 2.60 -2.59
C HIS A 106 -2.59 2.01 -3.00
N THR A 107 -2.91 1.94 -4.31
CA THR A 107 -4.11 1.28 -4.82
C THR A 107 -4.19 -0.17 -4.36
N ARG A 108 -3.06 -0.89 -4.38
CA ARG A 108 -3.02 -2.28 -3.89
C ARG A 108 -3.36 -2.39 -2.40
N ARG A 109 -2.90 -1.44 -1.56
CA ARG A 109 -3.26 -1.41 -0.14
C ARG A 109 -4.73 -1.08 0.07
N VAL A 110 -5.25 -0.08 -0.64
CA VAL A 110 -6.68 0.29 -0.63
C VAL A 110 -7.54 -0.92 -1.00
N TYR A 111 -7.18 -1.62 -2.08
CA TYR A 111 -7.84 -2.88 -2.47
C TYR A 111 -7.86 -3.89 -1.33
N GLU A 112 -6.74 -4.14 -0.66
CA GLU A 112 -6.67 -5.14 0.42
C GLU A 112 -7.52 -4.76 1.64
N ILE A 113 -7.65 -3.46 1.95
CA ILE A 113 -8.49 -2.95 3.04
C ILE A 113 -9.96 -3.06 2.68
N LEU A 114 -10.37 -2.59 1.50
CA LEU A 114 -11.75 -2.67 1.05
C LEU A 114 -12.18 -4.12 0.81
N ARG A 115 -11.28 -4.97 0.29
CA ARG A 115 -11.53 -6.40 0.14
C ARG A 115 -11.73 -7.07 1.49
N LEU A 116 -10.96 -6.69 2.53
CA LEU A 116 -11.20 -7.19 3.89
C LEU A 116 -12.59 -6.81 4.38
N HIS A 117 -13.02 -5.57 4.15
CA HIS A 117 -14.37 -5.11 4.52
C HIS A 117 -15.48 -5.88 3.81
N ALA A 118 -15.29 -6.20 2.52
CA ALA A 118 -16.24 -6.97 1.72
C ALA A 118 -16.16 -8.51 1.91
N THR A 119 -15.26 -8.99 2.78
CA THR A 119 -15.03 -10.42 3.01
C THR A 119 -15.61 -10.83 4.36
N ASP A 120 -16.45 -11.87 4.35
CA ASP A 120 -16.89 -12.49 5.60
C ASP A 120 -15.75 -13.34 6.19
N MET A 121 -15.17 -12.85 7.28
CA MET A 121 -14.07 -13.52 7.97
C MET A 121 -14.51 -14.75 8.78
N SER A 122 -15.82 -14.93 9.03
CA SER A 122 -16.36 -16.14 9.65
C SER A 122 -16.46 -17.31 8.65
N ASN A 123 -16.56 -17.00 7.36
CA ASN A 123 -16.55 -17.98 6.28
C ASN A 123 -15.12 -18.48 6.00
N ALA A 124 -14.89 -19.78 6.16
CA ALA A 124 -13.57 -20.40 6.00
C ALA A 124 -13.01 -20.30 4.58
N GLU A 125 -13.86 -20.35 3.55
CA GLU A 125 -13.43 -20.26 2.16
C GLU A 125 -13.04 -18.83 1.79
N GLN A 126 -13.89 -17.85 2.15
CA GLN A 126 -13.62 -16.44 1.84
C GLN A 126 -12.40 -15.91 2.60
N SER A 127 -12.30 -16.22 3.89
CA SER A 127 -11.14 -15.85 4.72
C SER A 127 -9.83 -16.49 4.20
N ARG A 128 -9.88 -17.77 3.78
CA ARG A 128 -8.73 -18.43 3.15
C ARG A 128 -8.34 -17.77 1.83
N SER A 129 -9.31 -17.48 0.97
CA SER A 129 -9.07 -16.83 -0.33
C SER A 129 -8.40 -15.46 -0.16
N TYR A 130 -8.93 -14.63 0.74
CA TYR A 130 -8.35 -13.33 1.09
C TYR A 130 -6.92 -13.46 1.64
N ARG A 131 -6.72 -14.35 2.62
CA ARG A 131 -5.40 -14.58 3.24
C ARG A 131 -4.36 -15.00 2.20
N LEU A 132 -4.71 -15.92 1.30
CA LEU A 132 -3.80 -16.36 0.24
C LEU A 132 -3.45 -15.21 -0.71
N ASP A 133 -4.39 -14.34 -1.05
CA ASP A 133 -4.11 -13.20 -1.93
C ASP A 133 -3.10 -12.23 -1.32
N VAL A 134 -3.34 -11.80 -0.07
CA VAL A 134 -2.44 -10.89 0.65
C VAL A 134 -1.06 -11.52 0.84
N LYS A 135 -0.99 -12.79 1.24
CA LYS A 135 0.28 -13.50 1.40
C LYS A 135 1.05 -13.63 0.09
N ARG A 136 0.38 -13.87 -1.04
CA ARG A 136 1.05 -13.91 -2.37
C ARG A 136 1.77 -12.60 -2.66
N ARG A 137 1.18 -11.44 -2.32
CA ARG A 137 1.86 -10.13 -2.43
C ARG A 137 3.03 -10.04 -1.46
N LEU A 138 2.82 -10.34 -0.18
CA LEU A 138 3.86 -10.25 0.85
C LEU A 138 5.07 -11.17 0.58
N MET A 139 4.87 -12.28 -0.14
CA MET A 139 5.94 -13.16 -0.61
C MET A 139 6.75 -12.58 -1.79
N GLY A 140 6.27 -11.53 -2.46
CA GLY A 140 6.91 -10.94 -3.65
C GLY A 140 8.38 -10.57 -3.45
N PRO A 141 8.75 -9.83 -2.38
CA PRO A 141 10.14 -9.51 -2.07
C PRO A 141 11.03 -10.75 -1.88
N TYR A 142 10.53 -11.78 -1.20
CA TYR A 142 11.26 -13.04 -0.99
C TYR A 142 11.54 -13.75 -2.31
N LYS A 143 10.54 -13.83 -3.21
CA LYS A 143 10.72 -14.40 -4.56
C LYS A 143 11.73 -13.60 -5.39
N LYS A 144 11.72 -12.27 -5.28
CA LYS A 144 12.70 -11.41 -5.95
C LYS A 144 14.12 -11.67 -5.42
N LYS A 145 14.30 -11.68 -4.09
CA LYS A 145 15.59 -12.00 -3.44
C LYS A 145 16.10 -13.38 -3.85
N GLN A 146 15.24 -14.40 -3.89
CA GLN A 146 15.59 -15.74 -4.36
C GLN A 146 16.08 -15.74 -5.82
N ARG A 147 15.43 -14.98 -6.71
CA ARG A 147 15.86 -14.83 -8.12
C ARG A 147 17.20 -14.10 -8.23
N GLU A 148 17.42 -13.07 -7.44
CA GLU A 148 18.71 -12.35 -7.39
C GLU A 148 19.83 -13.27 -6.92
N ILE A 149 19.58 -14.06 -5.87
CA ILE A 149 20.53 -15.07 -5.38
C ILE A 149 20.81 -16.14 -6.45
N ALA A 150 19.79 -16.61 -7.16
CA ALA A 150 19.97 -17.57 -8.25
C ALA A 150 20.83 -17.01 -9.40
N LYS A 151 20.73 -15.70 -9.69
CA LYS A 151 21.63 -15.03 -10.65
C LYS A 151 23.05 -14.92 -10.09
N MET A 152 23.20 -14.53 -8.83
CA MET A 152 24.49 -14.42 -8.15
C MET A 152 25.24 -15.75 -8.14
N ARG A 153 24.56 -16.87 -7.91
CA ARG A 153 25.13 -18.24 -8.02
C ARG A 153 25.74 -18.56 -9.38
N ARG A 154 25.28 -17.91 -10.46
CA ARG A 154 25.80 -18.13 -11.82
C ARG A 154 27.02 -17.27 -12.15
N CYS A 155 27.24 -16.18 -11.40
CA CYS A 155 28.19 -15.13 -11.76
C CYS A 155 29.32 -14.93 -10.73
N LEU A 156 29.16 -15.40 -9.49
CA LEU A 156 30.12 -15.19 -8.39
C LEU A 156 30.89 -16.48 -8.06
N ARG A 157 32.09 -16.31 -7.51
CA ARG A 157 32.92 -17.41 -7.04
C ARG A 157 32.35 -18.02 -5.74
N PRO A 158 32.58 -19.31 -5.44
CA PRO A 158 32.01 -19.99 -4.27
C PRO A 158 32.30 -19.31 -2.91
N GLU A 159 33.46 -18.68 -2.77
CA GLU A 159 33.91 -17.95 -1.57
C GLU A 159 33.13 -16.63 -1.35
N GLU A 160 32.77 -15.93 -2.43
CA GLU A 160 31.98 -14.69 -2.38
C GLU A 160 30.49 -14.99 -2.12
N LEU A 161 30.05 -16.20 -2.51
CA LEU A 161 28.68 -16.67 -2.41
C LEU A 161 28.30 -17.15 -0.99
N THR A 162 29.25 -17.77 -0.27
CA THR A 162 29.02 -18.35 1.06
C THR A 162 28.68 -17.29 2.10
N ASN A 163 29.30 -16.11 2.02
CA ASN A 163 29.00 -14.96 2.90
C ASN A 163 27.56 -14.41 2.72
N GLN A 164 26.93 -14.61 1.56
CA GLN A 164 25.56 -14.13 1.28
C GLN A 164 24.46 -15.19 1.46
N LEU A 165 24.79 -16.48 1.37
CA LEU A 165 23.81 -17.57 1.40
C LEU A 165 23.35 -18.00 2.79
N ASN A 166 24.09 -17.66 3.85
CA ASN A 166 23.82 -18.06 5.23
C ASN A 166 22.53 -17.45 5.85
N GLN A 167 21.61 -16.89 5.04
CA GLN A 167 20.44 -16.12 5.50
C GLN A 167 19.07 -16.64 5.04
N ILE A 168 18.97 -17.85 4.47
CA ILE A 168 17.66 -18.38 4.02
C ILE A 168 17.26 -19.58 4.87
N ASP A 169 16.70 -19.30 6.04
CA ASP A 169 15.87 -20.27 6.76
C ASP A 169 14.41 -20.10 6.29
N ILE A 170 13.91 -21.13 5.61
CA ILE A 170 12.54 -21.17 5.07
C ILE A 170 11.50 -21.09 6.21
N ASN A 171 11.77 -21.71 7.36
CA ASN A 171 10.86 -21.70 8.50
C ASN A 171 10.77 -20.31 9.12
N LEU A 172 11.91 -19.62 9.26
CA LEU A 172 11.95 -18.23 9.71
C LEU A 172 11.18 -17.32 8.75
N GLN A 173 11.32 -17.51 7.43
CA GLN A 173 10.57 -16.74 6.43
C GLN A 173 9.06 -16.96 6.54
N HIS A 174 8.61 -18.20 6.73
CA HIS A 174 7.19 -18.50 6.93
C HIS A 174 6.64 -17.85 8.20
N LYS A 175 7.42 -17.87 9.30
CA LYS A 175 7.04 -17.22 10.56
C LYS A 175 6.93 -15.70 10.40
N GLN A 176 7.95 -15.06 9.82
CA GLN A 176 7.95 -13.61 9.56
C GLN A 176 6.80 -13.18 8.64
N LEU A 177 6.48 -13.99 7.63
CA LEU A 177 5.36 -13.74 6.73
C LEU A 177 4.01 -13.78 7.47
N GLU A 178 3.84 -14.73 8.40
CA GLU A 178 2.63 -14.80 9.23
C GLU A 178 2.54 -13.59 10.16
N GLU A 179 3.61 -13.26 10.88
CA GLU A 179 3.65 -12.08 11.78
C GLU A 179 3.33 -10.79 11.03
N THR A 180 3.94 -10.60 9.85
CA THR A 180 3.68 -9.44 8.99
C THR A 180 2.23 -9.41 8.52
N TYR A 181 1.66 -10.57 8.16
CA TYR A 181 0.25 -10.66 7.77
C TYR A 181 -0.67 -10.27 8.92
N GLN A 182 -0.45 -10.81 10.13
CA GLN A 182 -1.28 -10.50 11.30
C GLN A 182 -1.23 -9.02 11.67
N GLN A 183 -0.03 -8.43 11.68
CA GLN A 183 0.14 -7.00 11.94
C GLN A 183 -0.61 -6.16 10.90
N LEU A 184 -0.48 -6.52 9.62
CA LEU A 184 -1.16 -5.83 8.53
C LEU A 184 -2.68 -5.89 8.66
N ILE A 185 -3.25 -7.05 9.01
CA ILE A 185 -4.69 -7.20 9.24
C ILE A 185 -5.15 -6.37 10.43
N SER A 186 -4.37 -6.31 11.50
CA SER A 186 -4.66 -5.43 12.64
C SER A 186 -4.74 -3.97 12.21
N ASP A 187 -3.77 -3.51 11.42
CA ASP A 187 -3.77 -2.13 10.90
C ASP A 187 -4.94 -1.86 9.96
N TYR A 188 -5.30 -2.81 9.09
CA TYR A 188 -6.46 -2.69 8.20
C TYR A 188 -7.78 -2.61 8.97
N ARG A 189 -7.95 -3.42 10.03
CA ARG A 189 -9.14 -3.34 10.90
C ARG A 189 -9.28 -1.97 11.55
N ARG A 190 -8.18 -1.41 12.05
CA ARG A 190 -8.18 -0.05 12.61
C ARG A 190 -8.59 1.00 11.59
N VAL A 191 -8.20 0.86 10.32
CA VAL A 191 -8.65 1.77 9.25
C VAL A 191 -10.18 1.66 9.06
N LEU A 192 -10.71 0.44 9.01
CA LEU A 192 -12.15 0.20 8.86
C LEU A 192 -12.97 0.69 10.07
N GLU A 193 -12.48 0.47 11.28
CA GLU A 193 -13.09 0.99 12.52
C GLU A 193 -13.20 2.52 12.48
N ARG A 194 -12.16 3.22 12.02
CA ARG A 194 -12.18 4.68 11.87
C ARG A 194 -13.10 5.15 10.76
N LEU A 195 -13.25 4.38 9.68
CA LEU A 195 -14.18 4.72 8.60
C LEU A 195 -15.64 4.60 9.03
N ALA A 196 -15.96 3.63 9.88
CA ALA A 196 -17.31 3.44 10.42
C ALA A 196 -17.77 4.54 11.40
N GLN A 197 -16.85 5.40 11.85
CA GLN A 197 -17.11 6.52 12.77
C GLN A 197 -17.41 7.85 12.07
N ILE A 198 -17.30 7.91 10.74
CA ILE A 198 -17.57 9.10 9.91
C ILE A 198 -18.94 8.96 9.27
#